data_AF-A0A947PC38-F1
#
_entry.id   AF-A0A947PC38-F1
#
_cell.length_a   1.000
_cell.length_b   1.000
_cell.length_c   1.000
_cell.angle_alpha   90.00
_cell.angle_beta   90.00
_cell.angle_gamma   90.00
#
_symmetry.space_group_name_H-M   'P 1'
#
loop_
_entity.id
_entity.type
_entity.pdbx_description
1 polymer ?
#
loop_
_entity_poly.entity_id
_entity_poly.type
_entity_poly.pdbx_seq_one_letter_code
_entity_poly.pdbx_strand_id
1 'polypeptide(L)'
;MPKINKYVDIDTVEREAKKDLIDRHSPFIHCADTAKAGEPFEVTVKMGQEYTHPDDFDHYIESVTLFNGETKLAQASYVPGTLGNVKAHNTTTFTIIPTGKKLTLVAHGYCTKHGIWEGTPVEVAVEA
;
A
#
# COMPACT_ATOMS: atom_id res chain seq x y z
N MET A 1 15.88 11.44 8.17
CA MET A 1 14.84 10.79 7.34
C MET A 1 13.62 10.53 8.22
N PRO A 2 12.39 10.69 7.71
CA PRO A 2 11.19 10.37 8.49
C PRO A 2 11.20 8.89 8.91
N LYS A 3 10.56 8.58 10.03
CA LYS A 3 10.39 7.19 10.47
C LYS A 3 9.41 6.48 9.52
N ILE A 4 9.79 5.29 9.05
CA ILE A 4 8.93 4.38 8.28
C ILE A 4 8.51 3.25 9.23
N ASN A 5 7.21 3.09 9.45
CA ASN A 5 6.68 1.94 10.18
C ASN A 5 6.55 0.77 9.21
N LYS A 6 7.09 -0.40 9.54
CA LYS A 6 6.99 -1.58 8.68
C LYS A 6 5.87 -2.48 9.17
N TYR A 7 5.15 -3.11 8.25
CA TYR A 7 4.17 -4.13 8.58
C TYR A 7 4.83 -5.24 9.41
N VAL A 8 4.05 -5.77 10.35
CA VAL A 8 4.37 -6.95 11.15
C VAL A 8 3.13 -7.83 11.10
N ASP A 9 3.34 -9.14 10.94
CA ASP A 9 2.26 -10.12 10.99
C ASP A 9 1.45 -9.97 12.29
N ILE A 10 0.18 -9.61 12.15
CA ILE A 10 -0.70 -9.29 13.28
C ILE A 10 -1.09 -10.51 14.09
N ASP A 11 -0.97 -11.72 13.53
CA ASP A 11 -1.18 -12.97 14.28
C ASP A 11 -0.12 -13.18 15.35
N THR A 12 1.05 -12.54 15.19
CA THR A 12 2.14 -12.55 16.18
C THR A 12 1.99 -11.49 17.28
N VAL A 13 0.93 -10.67 17.23
CA VAL A 13 0.73 -9.53 18.13
C VAL A 13 -0.45 -9.80 19.07
N GLU A 14 -0.23 -9.89 20.37
CA GLU A 14 -1.31 -10.24 21.32
C GLU A 14 -2.34 -9.11 21.52
N ARG A 15 -1.89 -7.85 21.52
CA ARG A 15 -2.76 -6.70 21.86
C ARG A 15 -3.58 -6.26 20.65
N GLU A 16 -4.89 -6.42 20.71
CA GLU A 16 -5.85 -6.03 19.65
C GLU A 16 -5.67 -4.59 19.14
N ALA A 17 -5.54 -3.61 20.05
CA ALA A 17 -5.32 -2.22 19.63
C ALA A 17 -4.01 -2.02 18.83
N LYS A 18 -3.02 -2.90 19.04
CA LYS A 18 -1.75 -2.88 18.29
C LYS A 18 -1.90 -3.60 16.96
N LYS A 19 -2.64 -4.71 16.88
CA LYS A 19 -3.02 -5.34 15.60
C LYS A 19 -3.74 -4.35 14.71
N ASP A 20 -4.75 -3.69 15.27
CA ASP A 20 -5.55 -2.69 14.59
C ASP A 20 -4.69 -1.54 14.04
N LEU A 21 -3.81 -0.98 14.86
CA LEU A 21 -2.87 0.06 14.44
C LEU A 21 -1.93 -0.42 13.33
N ILE A 22 -1.41 -1.64 13.41
CA ILE A 22 -0.48 -2.15 12.39
C ILE A 22 -1.22 -2.38 11.07
N ASP A 23 -2.33 -3.09 11.11
CA ASP A 23 -3.03 -3.53 9.89
C ASP A 23 -3.62 -2.36 9.12
N ARG A 24 -4.49 -1.54 9.73
CA ARG A 24 -5.24 -0.51 8.99
C ARG A 24 -4.36 0.56 8.32
N HIS A 25 -3.12 0.69 8.76
CA HIS A 25 -2.16 1.64 8.21
C HIS A 25 -1.17 0.99 7.25
N SER A 26 -1.08 -0.33 7.21
CA SER A 26 -0.16 -1.01 6.32
C SER A 26 -0.75 -1.14 4.91
N PRO A 27 0.03 -0.86 3.86
CA PRO A 27 -0.37 -1.12 2.49
C PRO A 27 -0.11 -2.58 2.11
N PHE A 28 -1.04 -3.19 1.38
CA PHE A 28 -0.95 -4.57 0.89
C PHE A 28 -1.09 -4.57 -0.63
N ILE A 29 -0.12 -5.18 -1.30
CA ILE A 29 -0.06 -5.26 -2.76
C ILE A 29 -0.80 -6.52 -3.21
N HIS A 30 -1.66 -6.37 -4.22
CA HIS A 30 -2.39 -7.42 -4.90
C HIS A 30 -2.15 -7.27 -6.41
N CYS A 31 -1.50 -8.25 -7.00
CA CYS A 31 -1.24 -8.34 -8.45
C CYS A 31 -0.99 -9.80 -8.84
N ALA A 32 -0.80 -10.09 -10.13
CA ALA A 32 -0.35 -11.41 -10.54
C ALA A 32 1.14 -11.61 -10.20
N ASP A 33 1.56 -12.87 -10.04
CA ASP A 33 2.95 -13.22 -9.75
C ASP A 33 3.87 -13.08 -10.98
N THR A 34 3.27 -12.96 -12.17
CA THR A 34 3.97 -12.75 -13.44
C THR A 34 3.38 -11.57 -14.21
N ALA A 35 4.22 -10.87 -14.95
CA ALA A 35 3.86 -9.77 -15.82
C ALA A 35 4.61 -9.87 -17.14
N LYS A 36 4.05 -9.33 -18.22
CA LYS A 36 4.71 -9.31 -19.53
C LYS A 36 5.46 -8.02 -19.76
N ALA A 37 6.69 -8.11 -20.24
CA ALA A 37 7.53 -6.97 -20.56
C ALA A 37 6.86 -6.11 -21.63
N GLY A 38 6.79 -4.80 -21.38
CA GLY A 38 6.22 -3.86 -22.35
C GLY A 38 4.69 -3.83 -22.43
N GLU A 39 3.97 -4.69 -21.71
CA GLU A 39 2.50 -4.69 -21.65
C GLU A 39 1.98 -4.03 -20.35
N PRO A 40 0.80 -3.40 -20.35
CA PRO A 40 0.17 -2.89 -19.13
C PRO A 40 -0.01 -3.98 -18.08
N PHE A 41 0.42 -3.68 -16.85
CA PHE A 41 0.29 -4.53 -15.68
C PHE A 41 -0.38 -3.78 -14.54
N GLU A 42 -1.45 -4.35 -13.99
CA GLU A 42 -2.20 -3.75 -12.89
C GLU A 42 -1.64 -4.19 -11.53
N VAL A 43 -1.45 -3.21 -10.65
CA VAL A 43 -1.02 -3.41 -9.27
C VAL A 43 -1.99 -2.68 -8.36
N THR A 44 -2.78 -3.43 -7.61
CA THR A 44 -3.70 -2.87 -6.62
C THR A 44 -3.03 -2.82 -5.25
N VAL A 45 -3.06 -1.65 -4.61
CA VAL A 45 -2.63 -1.47 -3.23
C VAL A 45 -3.86 -1.20 -2.36
N LYS A 46 -4.07 -2.03 -1.35
CA LYS A 46 -5.14 -1.93 -0.36
C LYS A 46 -4.57 -1.55 1.00
N MET A 47 -5.11 -0.51 1.63
CA MET A 47 -4.75 -0.13 3.01
C MET A 47 -5.56 -0.95 4.02
N GLY A 48 -4.88 -1.73 4.87
CA GLY A 48 -5.53 -2.68 5.79
C GLY A 48 -6.04 -3.95 5.11
N GLN A 49 -5.88 -5.10 5.77
CA GLN A 49 -6.51 -6.35 5.35
C GLN A 49 -7.74 -6.68 6.18
N GLU A 50 -7.61 -6.64 7.50
CA GLU A 50 -8.66 -7.00 8.47
C GLU A 50 -9.37 -5.77 9.04
N TYR A 51 -8.63 -4.68 9.25
CA TYR A 51 -9.11 -3.46 9.88
C TYR A 51 -9.15 -2.33 8.85
N THR A 52 -10.30 -1.66 8.77
CA THR A 52 -10.48 -0.49 7.92
C THR A 52 -9.89 0.78 8.55
N HIS A 53 -9.54 1.77 7.73
CA HIS A 53 -9.04 3.06 8.18
C HIS A 53 -10.16 4.12 8.16
N PRO A 54 -10.19 5.08 9.11
CA PRO A 54 -11.09 6.23 9.03
C PRO A 54 -10.85 7.10 7.78
N ASP A 55 -11.83 7.92 7.42
CA ASP A 55 -11.69 8.91 6.35
C ASP A 55 -12.32 10.24 6.81
N ASP A 56 -11.82 10.73 7.94
CA ASP A 56 -12.33 11.93 8.59
C ASP A 56 -11.54 13.17 8.14
N PHE A 57 -12.03 14.37 8.49
CA PHE A 57 -11.42 15.65 8.05
C PHE A 57 -9.91 15.77 8.38
N ASP A 58 -9.47 15.22 9.52
CA ASP A 58 -8.09 15.29 10.01
C ASP A 58 -7.41 13.91 10.09
N HIS A 59 -8.11 12.82 9.76
CA HIS A 59 -7.62 11.46 9.91
C HIS A 59 -8.05 10.57 8.74
N TYR A 60 -7.19 10.51 7.73
CA TYR A 60 -7.39 9.75 6.52
C TYR A 60 -6.04 9.26 5.98
N ILE A 61 -6.09 8.33 5.02
CA ILE A 61 -4.91 7.98 4.22
C ILE A 61 -4.76 9.04 3.13
N GLU A 62 -3.73 9.88 3.23
CA GLU A 62 -3.49 10.95 2.25
C GLU A 62 -2.84 10.41 0.99
N SER A 63 -1.92 9.45 1.08
CA SER A 63 -1.29 8.93 -0.13
C SER A 63 -0.96 7.46 -0.08
N VAL A 64 -0.94 6.88 -1.28
CA VAL A 64 -0.43 5.54 -1.57
C VAL A 64 0.60 5.68 -2.67
N THR A 65 1.82 5.20 -2.42
CA THR A 65 2.95 5.27 -3.34
C THR A 65 3.44 3.87 -3.67
N LEU A 66 3.62 3.57 -4.96
CA LEU A 66 4.16 2.32 -5.44
C LEU A 66 5.61 2.51 -5.91
N PHE A 67 6.48 1.58 -5.50
CA PHE A 67 7.88 1.54 -5.85
C PHE A 67 8.25 0.19 -6.49
N ASN A 68 9.32 0.19 -7.29
CA ASN A 68 10.09 -0.99 -7.67
C ASN A 68 11.49 -0.84 -7.06
N GLY A 69 11.76 -1.56 -5.97
CA GLY A 69 12.95 -1.34 -5.14
C GLY A 69 13.00 0.12 -4.65
N GLU A 70 14.06 0.83 -5.04
CA GLU A 70 14.25 2.25 -4.68
C GLU A 70 13.57 3.23 -5.65
N THR A 71 13.06 2.73 -6.78
CA THR A 71 12.48 3.58 -7.83
C THR A 71 11.00 3.80 -7.60
N LYS A 72 10.59 5.06 -7.42
CA LYS A 72 9.17 5.43 -7.36
C LYS A 72 8.54 5.24 -8.75
N LEU A 73 7.48 4.44 -8.83
CA LEU A 73 6.71 4.21 -10.05
C LEU A 73 5.54 5.19 -10.15
N ALA A 74 4.76 5.30 -9.08
CA ALA A 74 3.53 6.09 -9.06
C ALA A 74 3.15 6.51 -7.64
N GLN A 75 2.32 7.55 -7.52
CA GLN A 75 1.65 7.94 -6.28
C GLN A 75 0.25 8.43 -6.59
N ALA A 76 -0.71 8.01 -5.77
CA ALA A 76 -2.02 8.65 -5.66
C ALA A 76 -2.07 9.47 -4.36
N SER A 77 -2.64 10.66 -4.44
CA SER A 77 -2.98 11.50 -3.29
C SER A 77 -4.49 11.64 -3.20
N TYR A 78 -4.98 11.58 -1.97
CA TYR A 78 -6.37 11.65 -1.56
C TYR A 78 -6.58 12.90 -0.71
N VAL A 79 -7.78 13.44 -0.74
CA VAL A 79 -8.22 14.51 0.16
C VAL A 79 -9.14 13.92 1.24
N PRO A 80 -9.31 14.59 2.39
CA PRO A 80 -10.19 14.06 3.43
C PRO A 80 -11.61 13.83 2.88
N GLY A 81 -12.22 12.70 3.22
CA GLY A 81 -13.60 12.40 2.85
C GLY A 81 -13.76 11.80 1.44
N THR A 82 -12.66 11.43 0.75
CA THR A 82 -12.72 10.83 -0.61
C THR A 82 -13.47 9.49 -0.64
N LEU A 83 -13.50 8.77 0.49
CA LEU A 83 -14.27 7.54 0.69
C LEU A 83 -15.67 7.82 1.29
N GLY A 84 -16.13 9.08 1.20
CA GLY A 84 -17.46 9.48 1.65
C GLY A 84 -17.58 9.65 3.16
N ASN A 85 -16.48 9.88 3.87
CA ASN A 85 -16.42 9.90 5.35
C ASN A 85 -16.84 8.56 5.98
N VAL A 86 -16.56 7.46 5.29
CA VAL A 86 -16.85 6.10 5.75
C VAL A 86 -15.54 5.38 6.03
N LYS A 87 -15.48 4.71 7.19
CA LYS A 87 -14.36 3.84 7.53
C LYS A 87 -14.26 2.70 6.50
N ALA A 88 -13.18 2.66 5.73
CA ALA A 88 -13.02 1.75 4.61
C ALA A 88 -11.55 1.39 4.36
N HIS A 89 -11.32 0.47 3.43
CA HIS A 89 -9.98 0.19 2.91
C HIS A 89 -9.70 1.14 1.75
N ASN A 90 -8.86 2.15 1.95
CA ASN A 90 -8.37 2.97 0.84
C ASN A 90 -7.66 2.03 -0.15
N THR A 91 -8.14 1.99 -1.40
CA THR A 91 -7.69 1.04 -2.41
C THR A 91 -7.35 1.79 -3.68
N THR A 92 -6.13 1.60 -4.18
CA THR A 92 -5.61 2.25 -5.38
C THR A 92 -5.12 1.21 -6.37
N THR A 93 -5.61 1.21 -7.61
CA THR A 93 -5.02 0.41 -8.69
C THR A 93 -4.14 1.29 -9.55
N PHE A 94 -2.88 0.89 -9.71
CA PHE A 94 -1.92 1.50 -10.61
C PHE A 94 -1.76 0.62 -11.85
N THR A 95 -1.57 1.24 -13.01
CA THR A 95 -1.15 0.54 -14.23
C THR A 95 0.28 0.96 -14.53
N ILE A 96 1.18 -0.02 -14.64
CA ILE A 96 2.59 0.19 -14.97
C ILE A 96 2.98 -0.62 -16.21
N ILE A 97 4.11 -0.26 -16.83
CA ILE A 97 4.75 -1.10 -17.85
C ILE A 97 5.95 -1.79 -17.17
N PRO A 98 5.92 -3.12 -16.97
CA PRO A 98 7.02 -3.88 -16.42
C PRO A 98 8.26 -3.77 -17.32
N THR A 99 9.42 -3.61 -16.68
CA THR A 99 10.72 -3.59 -17.36
C THR A 99 11.71 -4.48 -16.62
N GLY A 100 12.72 -4.98 -17.33
CA GLY A 100 13.71 -5.89 -16.77
C GLY A 100 13.20 -7.34 -16.69
N LYS A 101 13.82 -8.13 -15.79
CA LYS A 101 13.50 -9.57 -15.61
C LYS A 101 12.56 -9.85 -14.44
N LYS A 102 12.42 -8.89 -13.52
CA LYS A 102 11.59 -8.99 -12.33
C LYS A 102 11.30 -7.60 -11.76
N LEU A 103 10.20 -7.48 -11.03
CA LEU A 103 9.87 -6.33 -10.20
C LEU A 103 9.98 -6.73 -8.73
N THR A 104 10.51 -5.84 -7.90
CA THR A 104 10.45 -5.92 -6.43
C THR A 104 9.52 -4.80 -5.97
N LEU A 105 8.21 -5.07 -6.01
CA LEU A 105 7.19 -4.07 -5.72
C LEU A 105 7.11 -3.81 -4.21
N VAL A 106 7.13 -2.54 -3.83
CA VAL A 106 6.97 -2.09 -2.44
C VAL A 106 5.97 -0.94 -2.43
N ALA A 107 5.07 -0.92 -1.45
CA ALA A 107 4.08 0.13 -1.30
C ALA A 107 4.30 0.89 0.00
N HIS A 108 4.15 2.21 -0.07
CA HIS A 108 4.04 3.09 1.09
C HIS A 108 2.64 3.68 1.18
N GLY A 109 2.07 3.70 2.37
CA GLY A 109 0.88 4.46 2.71
C GLY A 109 1.21 5.57 3.70
N TYR A 110 0.59 6.74 3.56
CA TYR A 110 0.75 7.85 4.50
C TYR A 110 -0.59 8.18 5.17
N CYS A 111 -0.64 8.03 6.49
CA CYS A 111 -1.75 8.46 7.32
C CYS A 111 -1.43 9.80 7.96
N THR A 112 -2.38 10.75 7.89
CA THR A 112 -2.19 12.11 8.41
C THR A 112 -1.88 12.17 9.90
N LYS A 113 -2.28 11.16 10.70
CA LYS A 113 -2.01 11.08 12.14
C LYS A 113 -0.94 10.08 12.54
N HIS A 114 -0.66 9.08 11.70
CA HIS A 114 0.20 7.95 12.07
C HIS A 114 1.43 7.77 11.16
N GLY A 115 1.69 8.73 10.28
CA GLY A 115 2.93 8.79 9.50
C GLY A 115 2.97 7.79 8.35
N ILE A 116 4.19 7.42 7.93
CA ILE A 116 4.45 6.58 6.78
C ILE A 116 4.52 5.11 7.21
N TRP A 117 3.89 4.25 6.41
CA TRP A 117 3.84 2.81 6.59
C TRP A 117 4.28 2.09 5.32
N GLU A 118 5.10 1.06 5.48
CA GLU A 118 5.64 0.22 4.40
C GLU A 118 5.10 -1.20 4.52
N GLY A 119 4.57 -1.70 3.40
CA GLY A 119 4.08 -3.08 3.28
C GLY A 119 5.20 -4.08 3.03
N THR A 120 4.88 -5.36 3.08
CA THR A 120 5.82 -6.42 2.69
C THR A 120 6.09 -6.35 1.18
N PRO A 121 7.36 -6.41 0.74
CA PRO A 121 7.69 -6.45 -0.68
C PRO A 121 7.07 -7.65 -1.41
N VAL A 122 6.64 -7.44 -2.65
CA VAL A 122 6.11 -8.49 -3.54
C VAL A 122 7.02 -8.59 -4.76
N GLU A 123 7.52 -9.80 -5.03
CA GLU A 123 8.30 -10.09 -6.24
C GLU A 123 7.36 -10.52 -7.37
N VAL A 124 7.56 -9.94 -8.55
CA VAL A 124 6.81 -10.30 -9.77
C VAL A 124 7.82 -10.68 -10.86
N ALA A 125 7.69 -11.87 -11.44
CA ALA A 125 8.53 -12.27 -12.57
C ALA A 125 8.09 -11.52 -13.84
N VAL A 126 9.05 -11.03 -14.63
CA VAL A 126 8.75 -10.36 -15.89
C VAL A 126 9.15 -11.28 -17.04
N GLU A 127 8.14 -11.71 -17.80
CA GLU A 127 8.25 -12.57 -18.96
C GLU A 127 8.38 -11.72 -20.24
N ALA A 128 9.01 -12.29 -21.26
CA ALA A 128 9.22 -11.62 -22.55
C ALA A 128 7.97 -11.59 -23.42
#